data_AF-B8F0G4-F1
#
_entry.id   AF-B8F0G4-F1
#
_cell.length_a   1.000
_cell.length_b   1.000
_cell.length_c   1.000
_cell.angle_alpha   90.00
_cell.angle_beta   90.00
_cell.angle_gamma   90.00
#
_symmetry.space_group_name_H-M   'P 1'
#
loop_
_entity.id
_entity.type
_entity.pdbx_description
1 polymer ?
#
loop_
_entity_poly.entity_id
_entity_poly.type
_entity_poly.pdbx_seq_one_letter_code
_entity_poly.pdbx_strand_id
1 'polypeptide(L)'
;MVAGVRRPREACLADPGITGTLSIGDIPVGTAEKRPLHAAQLWERWGTSARRGLLPPLFDVQVLRMTPRGLLLRGFQVDNANWPSSAQHAQEWWAVPIDKASAA
;
A
#
# COMPACT_ATOMS: atom_id res chain seq x y z
N MET A 1 8.95 19.88 -13.07
CA MET A 1 8.60 19.24 -11.79
C MET A 1 7.09 19.23 -11.67
N VAL A 2 6.44 18.09 -11.88
CA VAL A 2 5.00 17.96 -11.64
C VAL A 2 4.84 17.90 -10.13
N ALA A 3 4.28 18.94 -9.53
CA ALA A 3 3.92 18.89 -8.12
C ALA A 3 2.92 17.73 -7.95
N GLY A 4 3.19 16.81 -7.02
CA GLY A 4 2.24 15.75 -6.68
C GLY A 4 0.84 16.33 -6.37
N VAL A 5 -0.19 15.47 -6.39
CA VAL A 5 -1.57 15.92 -6.16
C VAL A 5 -1.69 16.50 -4.74
N ARG A 6 -1.82 17.82 -4.62
CA ARG A 6 -2.04 18.51 -3.35
C ARG A 6 -3.53 18.50 -3.04
N ARG A 7 -3.93 17.83 -1.97
CA ARG A 7 -5.32 17.80 -1.48
C ARG A 7 -5.43 18.59 -0.16
N PRO A 8 -6.53 19.34 0.07
CA PRO A 8 -6.80 19.94 1.37
C PRO A 8 -6.84 18.89 2.48
N ARG A 9 -6.35 19.25 3.68
CA ARG A 9 -6.28 18.33 4.82
C ARG A 9 -7.64 17.72 5.14
N GLU A 10 -8.67 18.54 5.12
CA GLU A 10 -10.06 18.20 5.40
C GLU A 10 -10.59 17.17 4.40
N ALA A 11 -10.21 17.30 3.12
CA ALA A 11 -10.58 16.34 2.08
C ALA A 11 -9.88 14.98 2.27
N CYS A 12 -8.62 14.97 2.71
CA CYS A 12 -7.92 13.72 3.05
C CYS A 12 -8.50 13.06 4.31
N LEU A 13 -8.97 13.84 5.28
CA LEU A 13 -9.59 13.34 6.50
C LEU A 13 -11.02 12.82 6.28
N ALA A 14 -11.71 13.36 5.27
CA ALA A 14 -13.04 12.90 4.85
C ALA A 14 -12.99 11.65 3.96
N ASP A 15 -11.82 11.28 3.42
CA ASP A 15 -11.69 10.02 2.70
C ASP A 15 -11.95 8.88 3.70
N PRO A 16 -12.90 7.96 3.42
CA PRO A 16 -13.19 6.84 4.32
C PRO A 16 -11.99 5.90 4.51
N GLY A 17 -10.92 6.10 3.73
CA GLY A 17 -9.76 5.24 3.68
C GLY A 17 -10.11 3.87 3.11
N ILE A 18 -9.08 3.01 3.03
CA ILE A 18 -9.25 1.60 2.72
C ILE A 18 -8.78 0.83 3.95
N THR A 19 -9.66 0.02 4.51
CA THR A 19 -9.41 -0.72 5.74
C THR A 19 -9.17 -2.19 5.44
N GLY A 20 -8.10 -2.75 6.00
CA GLY A 20 -7.72 -4.13 5.74
C GLY A 20 -6.60 -4.61 6.65
N THR A 21 -6.09 -5.81 6.36
CA THR A 21 -4.90 -6.37 7.00
C THR A 21 -3.67 -5.99 6.19
N LEU A 22 -2.82 -5.13 6.74
CA LEU A 22 -1.53 -4.78 6.15
C LEU A 22 -0.50 -5.87 6.46
N SER A 23 0.12 -6.41 5.40
CA SER A 23 1.26 -7.33 5.50
C SER A 23 2.47 -6.69 4.83
N ILE A 24 3.63 -6.76 5.49
CA ILE A 24 4.91 -6.29 4.96
C ILE A 24 5.90 -7.45 5.07
N GLY A 25 6.54 -7.81 3.97
CA GLY A 25 7.49 -8.92 3.94
C GLY A 25 8.08 -9.17 2.56
N ASP A 26 8.96 -10.17 2.48
CA ASP A 26 9.63 -10.52 1.24
C ASP A 26 8.75 -11.41 0.38
N ILE A 27 8.59 -11.04 -0.89
CA ILE A 27 7.93 -11.87 -1.89
C ILE A 27 9.01 -12.75 -2.56
N PRO A 28 8.81 -14.08 -2.62
CA PRO A 28 9.79 -15.00 -3.20
C PRO A 28 10.04 -14.72 -4.69
N VAL A 29 11.23 -15.14 -5.14
CA VAL A 29 11.74 -14.93 -6.50
C VAL A 29 10.79 -15.56 -7.54
N GLY A 30 10.34 -14.75 -8.50
CA GLY A 30 9.39 -15.15 -9.54
C GLY A 30 8.75 -13.97 -10.29
N THR A 31 8.94 -12.74 -9.82
CA THR A 31 8.55 -11.50 -10.49
C THR A 31 9.70 -10.94 -11.35
N ALA A 32 9.38 -10.03 -12.27
CA ALA A 32 10.21 -9.54 -13.38
C ALA A 32 11.65 -9.08 -13.01
N GLU A 33 11.95 -8.82 -11.74
CA GLU A 33 13.21 -8.28 -11.24
C GLU A 33 14.27 -9.34 -10.86
N LYS A 34 13.95 -10.64 -10.90
CA LYS A 34 14.87 -11.76 -10.57
C LYS A 34 15.56 -11.68 -9.19
N ARG A 35 15.00 -10.88 -8.26
CA ARG A 35 15.48 -10.72 -6.88
C ARG A 35 14.30 -10.79 -5.90
N PRO A 36 14.53 -11.13 -4.62
CA PRO A 36 13.51 -10.95 -3.58
C PRO A 36 13.10 -9.48 -3.53
N LEU A 37 11.79 -9.22 -3.53
CA LEU A 37 11.25 -7.87 -3.40
C LEU A 37 10.56 -7.74 -2.05
N HIS A 38 10.99 -6.75 -1.27
CA HIS A 38 10.30 -6.37 -0.06
C HIS A 38 9.02 -5.62 -0.43
N ALA A 39 7.86 -6.12 -0.01
CA ALA A 39 6.58 -5.60 -0.46
C ALA A 39 5.60 -5.38 0.68
N ALA A 40 4.77 -4.35 0.51
CA ALA A 40 3.58 -4.11 1.33
C ALA A 40 2.32 -4.47 0.53
N GLN A 41 1.44 -5.25 1.16
CA GLN A 41 0.18 -5.71 0.60
C GLN A 41 -0.95 -5.44 1.58
N LEU A 42 -2.06 -4.88 1.08
CA LEU A 42 -3.27 -4.64 1.86
C LEU A 42 -4.34 -5.66 1.47
N TRP A 43 -4.77 -6.46 2.42
CA TRP A 43 -5.76 -7.53 2.22
C TRP A 43 -7.10 -7.18 2.86
N GLU A 44 -8.19 -7.72 2.34
CA GLU A 44 -9.50 -7.67 3.02
C GLU A 44 -9.40 -8.18 4.47
N ARG A 45 -10.21 -7.59 5.36
CA ARG A 45 -10.45 -8.12 6.70
C ARG A 45 -11.15 -9.49 6.58
N TRP A 46 -10.82 -10.42 7.47
CA TRP A 46 -11.34 -11.79 7.51
C TRP A 46 -12.84 -11.92 7.16
N GLY A 47 -13.21 -12.90 6.32
CA GLY A 47 -14.62 -13.17 6.01
C GLY A 47 -14.90 -14.10 4.82
N THR A 48 -13.95 -14.31 3.90
CA THR A 48 -14.12 -15.19 2.74
C THR A 48 -12.87 -16.04 2.54
N SER A 49 -13.03 -17.27 2.06
CA SER A 49 -11.96 -18.27 1.90
C SER A 49 -10.83 -17.86 0.94
N ALA A 50 -10.96 -16.70 0.27
CA ALA A 50 -9.94 -16.13 -0.62
C ALA A 50 -9.55 -14.74 -0.13
N ARG A 51 -8.31 -14.57 0.36
CA ARG A 51 -7.74 -13.25 0.69
C ARG A 51 -7.63 -12.42 -0.59
N ARG A 52 -8.51 -11.43 -0.74
CA ARG A 52 -8.45 -10.48 -1.87
C ARG A 52 -7.54 -9.30 -1.53
N GLY A 53 -6.65 -8.95 -2.46
CA GLY A 53 -5.85 -7.72 -2.37
C GLY A 53 -6.73 -6.50 -2.64
N LEU A 54 -6.67 -5.50 -1.75
CA LEU A 54 -7.45 -4.27 -1.82
C LEU A 54 -6.76 -3.18 -2.63
N LEU A 55 -5.43 -3.22 -2.69
CA LEU A 55 -4.59 -2.28 -3.43
C LEU A 55 -3.52 -3.06 -4.20
N PRO A 56 -3.02 -2.51 -5.32
CA PRO A 56 -1.79 -2.99 -5.93
C PRO A 56 -0.66 -3.05 -4.90
N PRO A 57 0.19 -4.09 -4.91
CA PRO A 57 1.33 -4.17 -4.00
C PRO A 57 2.29 -2.99 -4.18
N LEU A 58 2.84 -2.49 -3.07
CA LEU A 58 4.02 -1.63 -3.11
C LEU A 58 5.27 -2.49 -3.06
N PHE A 59 6.10 -2.43 -4.08
CA PHE A 59 7.40 -3.07 -4.15
C PHE A 59 8.52 -2.14 -3.68
N ASP A 60 9.65 -2.74 -3.28
CA ASP A 60 10.80 -2.06 -2.66
C ASP A 60 10.34 -1.12 -1.52
N VAL A 61 9.40 -1.59 -0.70
CA VAL A 61 8.75 -0.77 0.31
C VAL A 61 9.75 -0.38 1.41
N GLN A 62 9.67 0.88 1.86
CA GLN A 62 10.43 1.44 2.95
C GLN A 62 9.49 2.06 3.97
N VAL A 63 9.78 1.80 5.26
CA VAL A 63 9.18 2.54 6.36
C VAL A 63 9.92 3.87 6.50
N LEU A 64 9.26 4.97 6.17
CA LEU A 64 9.87 6.31 6.27
C LEU A 64 9.68 6.93 7.64
N ARG A 65 8.54 6.66 8.28
CA ARG A 65 8.21 7.20 9.60
C ARG A 65 7.28 6.27 10.35
N MET A 66 7.55 6.07 11.63
CA MET A 66 6.66 5.38 12.56
C MET A 66 6.35 6.31 13.73
N THR A 67 5.08 6.39 14.11
CA THR A 67 4.59 7.17 15.25
C THR A 67 3.56 6.35 16.02
N PRO A 68 3.21 6.73 17.26
CA PRO A 68 2.11 6.08 17.98
C PRO A 68 0.76 6.15 17.23
N ARG A 69 0.61 7.06 16.27
CA ARG A 69 -0.63 7.27 15.50
C ARG A 69 -0.65 6.54 14.15
N GLY A 70 0.46 5.93 13.72
CA GLY A 70 0.53 5.30 12.41
C GLY A 70 1.92 5.25 11.80
N LEU A 71 1.95 4.73 10.57
CA LEU A 71 3.11 4.37 9.78
C LEU A 71 3.04 5.05 8.40
N LEU A 72 4.14 5.68 7.97
CA LEU A 72 4.31 6.16 6.60
C LEU A 72 5.19 5.16 5.84
N LEU A 73 4.61 4.56 4.79
CA LEU A 73 5.29 3.69 3.85
C LEU A 73 5.52 4.41 2.53
N ARG A 74 6.63 4.12 1.86
CA ARG A 74 6.87 4.49 0.47
C ARG A 74 7.35 3.28 -0.31
N GLY A 75 6.86 3.10 -1.51
CA GLY A 75 7.34 2.07 -2.44
C GLY A 75 6.91 2.38 -3.86
N PHE A 76 7.03 1.39 -4.73
CA PHE A 76 6.67 1.50 -6.14
C PHE A 76 5.50 0.59 -6.48
N GLN A 77 4.46 1.16 -7.07
CA GLN A 77 3.48 0.39 -7.82
C GLN A 77 4.03 0.14 -9.22
N VAL A 78 3.98 -1.11 -9.67
CA VAL A 78 4.24 -1.48 -11.06
C VAL A 78 2.90 -1.59 -11.78
N ASP A 79 2.69 -0.76 -12.80
CA ASP A 79 1.53 -0.85 -13.68
C ASP A 79 1.89 -1.63 -14.95
N ASN A 80 1.24 -2.78 -15.13
CA ASN A 80 1.42 -3.66 -16.29
C ASN A 80 0.30 -3.53 -17.33
N ALA A 81 -0.65 -2.59 -17.16
CA ALA A 81 -1.79 -2.44 -18.05
C ALA A 81 -1.37 -2.11 -19.50
N ASN A 82 -0.25 -1.40 -19.68
CA ASN A 82 0.26 -0.97 -20.98
C ASN A 82 1.56 -1.70 -21.36
N TRP A 83 1.51 -3.03 -21.40
CA TRP A 83 2.61 -3.82 -21.97
C TRP A 83 2.88 -3.39 -23.42
N PRO A 84 4.13 -3.11 -23.84
CA PRO A 84 5.39 -3.54 -23.22
C PRO A 84 6.06 -2.56 -22.25
N SER A 85 5.49 -1.37 -22.00
CA SER A 85 6.06 -0.39 -21.08
C SER A 85 5.43 -0.53 -19.70
N SER A 86 6.03 -1.34 -18.82
CA SER A 86 5.68 -1.33 -17.40
C SER A 86 6.04 0.02 -16.80
N ALA A 87 5.02 0.79 -16.41
CA ALA A 87 5.23 2.07 -15.76
C ALA A 87 5.40 1.85 -14.25
N GLN A 88 6.42 2.46 -13.65
CA GLN A 88 6.62 2.44 -12.20
C GLN A 88 6.21 3.78 -11.62
N HIS A 89 5.34 3.73 -10.60
CA HIS A 89 4.86 4.92 -9.91
C HIS A 89 5.24 4.84 -8.44
N ALA A 90 5.96 5.85 -7.95
CA ALA A 90 6.17 6.01 -6.52
C ALA A 90 4.84 6.30 -5.83
N GLN A 91 4.58 5.62 -4.73
CA GLN A 91 3.40 5.83 -3.89
C GLN A 91 3.78 5.89 -2.42
N GLU A 92 2.94 6.60 -1.67
CA GLU A 92 3.07 6.73 -0.23
C GLU A 92 1.77 6.33 0.45
N TRP A 93 1.85 5.46 1.46
CA TRP A 93 0.71 5.05 2.25
C TRP A 93 0.86 5.58 3.67
N TRP A 94 -0.15 6.32 4.12
CA TRP A 94 -0.32 6.67 5.52
C TRP A 94 -1.25 5.66 6.18
N ALA A 95 -0.67 4.66 6.84
CA ALA A 95 -1.40 3.61 7.52
C ALA A 95 -1.64 3.98 8.99
N VAL A 96 -2.90 3.95 9.41
CA VAL A 96 -3.30 4.17 10.80
C VAL A 96 -3.76 2.84 11.41
N PRO A 97 -3.46 2.56 12.69
CA PRO A 97 -3.99 1.39 13.36
C PRO A 97 -5.51 1.48 13.45
N ILE A 98 -6.19 0.36 13.22
CA ILE A 98 -7.63 0.27 13.43
C ILE A 98 -7.83 -0.01 14.92
N ASP A 99 -8.40 0.95 15.65
CA ASP A 99 -8.82 0.69 17.03
C ASP A 99 -9.82 -0.47 17.04
N LYS A 100 -9.60 -1.46 17.93
CA LYS A 100 -10.51 -2.61 18.09
C LYS A 100 -11.98 -2.20 18.30
N ALA A 101 -12.24 -0.98 18.76
CA ALA A 101 -13.57 -0.46 19.06
C ALA A 101 -14.42 -0.13 17.81
N SER A 102 -13.82 0.11 16.64
CA SER A 102 -14.58 0.43 15.41
C SER A 102 -14.98 -0.81 14.59
N ALA A 103 -14.89 -1.99 15.20
CA ALA A 103 -15.10 -3.29 14.55
C ALA A 103 -16.42 -3.97 14.91
N ALA A 104 -17.41 -3.22 15.41
CA ALA A 104 -18.75 -3.70 15.74
C ALA A 104 -19.75 -3.30 14.67
#